data_AF-U2QHQ8-F1
#
_entry.id   AF-U2QHQ8-F1
#
_cell.length_a   1.000
_cell.length_b   1.000
_cell.length_c   1.000
_cell.angle_alpha   90.00
_cell.angle_beta   90.00
_cell.angle_gamma   90.00
#
_symmetry.space_group_name_H-M   'P 1'
#
loop_
_entity.id
_entity.type
_entity.pdbx_description
1 polymer ?
#
loop_
_entity_poly.entity_id
_entity_poly.type
_entity_poly.pdbx_seq_one_letter_code
_entity_poly.pdbx_strand_id
1 'polypeptide(L)'
;MKIKIVSFYTKKDQISPSLVSAVTRQLAKEADVDTEAVPDIVHVWGAWDTHVFRAVRHYANLKIPVVYSPLGGLTPWQMKRRRGGLLGLARYRSQKQAIRGADHIVTFSKAETENVSRWVATEKITELRNPIITNKYPLPTLAADMRKRYEVVISTHDAAIRKEIADRVAKVETEDDNVRTLLRSVLYAHYQQHQGAISHKVLQELTSQLLALNFDEDHFLRLLSKMNLLKFMALLQTRMAEDCGLTEGFMPVPLKE
;
A
#
# COMPACT_ATOMS: atom_id res chain seq x y z
N MET A 1 -3.85 3.43 -12.39
CA MET A 1 -3.91 2.76 -11.09
C MET A 1 -3.87 1.26 -11.34
N LYS A 2 -2.93 0.59 -10.70
CA LYS A 2 -2.69 -0.85 -10.75
C LYS A 2 -3.27 -1.49 -9.48
N ILE A 3 -4.26 -2.35 -9.63
CA ILE A 3 -4.97 -2.97 -8.50
C ILE A 3 -4.67 -4.47 -8.50
N LYS A 4 -4.23 -5.02 -7.36
CA LYS A 4 -4.20 -6.48 -7.17
C LYS A 4 -5.38 -6.94 -6.34
N ILE A 5 -6.17 -7.88 -6.86
CA ILE A 5 -7.30 -8.46 -6.13
C ILE A 5 -6.89 -9.83 -5.61
N VAL A 6 -6.93 -10.00 -4.28
CA VAL A 6 -6.75 -11.29 -3.64
C VAL A 6 -8.08 -11.68 -3.04
N SER A 7 -8.60 -12.84 -3.41
CA SER A 7 -9.89 -13.27 -2.89
C SER A 7 -9.88 -14.72 -2.45
N PHE A 8 -10.60 -14.99 -1.36
CA PHE A 8 -10.85 -16.35 -0.91
C PHE A 8 -12.29 -16.51 -0.44
N TYR A 9 -12.96 -17.52 -0.96
CA TYR A 9 -14.35 -17.83 -0.64
C TYR A 9 -14.49 -19.29 -0.27
N THR A 10 -15.45 -19.58 0.62
CA THR A 10 -15.86 -20.97 0.85
C THR A 10 -16.73 -21.46 -0.30
N LYS A 11 -16.57 -22.71 -0.73
CA LYS A 11 -17.36 -23.35 -1.81
C LYS A 11 -18.89 -23.26 -1.67
N LYS A 12 -19.41 -22.94 -0.48
CA LYS A 12 -20.85 -22.79 -0.19
C LYS A 12 -21.38 -21.37 -0.41
N ASP A 13 -20.52 -20.40 -0.71
CA ASP A 13 -20.90 -19.00 -0.88
C ASP A 13 -20.91 -18.64 -2.37
N GLN A 14 -22.09 -18.42 -2.94
CA GLN A 14 -22.26 -18.06 -4.36
C GLN A 14 -22.37 -16.55 -4.57
N ILE A 15 -22.73 -15.79 -3.53
CA ILE A 15 -22.97 -14.35 -3.62
C ILE A 15 -21.64 -13.60 -3.61
N SER A 16 -20.71 -13.99 -2.73
CA SER A 16 -19.40 -13.34 -2.64
C SER A 16 -18.56 -13.43 -3.92
N PRO A 17 -18.42 -14.59 -4.60
CA PRO A 17 -17.70 -14.68 -5.87
C PRO A 17 -18.36 -13.87 -6.99
N SER A 18 -19.69 -13.86 -7.03
CA SER A 18 -20.46 -13.09 -8.03
C SER A 18 -20.24 -11.59 -7.86
N LEU A 19 -20.21 -11.10 -6.61
CA LEU A 19 -19.93 -9.69 -6.31
C LEU A 19 -18.53 -9.30 -6.76
N VAL A 20 -17.52 -10.07 -6.37
CA VAL A 20 -16.15 -9.72 -6.70
C VAL A 20 -15.90 -9.80 -8.19
N SER A 21 -16.34 -10.84 -8.89
CA SER A 21 -16.20 -10.91 -10.35
C SER A 21 -16.89 -9.74 -11.08
N ALA A 22 -18.07 -9.33 -10.60
CA ALA A 22 -18.78 -8.19 -11.14
C ALA A 22 -18.03 -6.86 -10.90
N VAL A 23 -17.53 -6.63 -9.68
CA VAL A 23 -16.74 -5.45 -9.32
C VAL A 23 -15.43 -5.41 -10.08
N THR A 24 -14.68 -6.52 -10.13
CA THR A 24 -13.43 -6.67 -10.88
C THR A 24 -13.63 -6.29 -12.34
N ARG A 25 -14.69 -6.80 -12.99
CA ARG A 25 -15.01 -6.48 -14.38
C ARG A 25 -15.31 -5.00 -14.59
N GLN A 26 -15.98 -4.36 -13.63
CA GLN A 26 -16.31 -2.94 -13.73
C GLN A 26 -15.07 -2.07 -13.49
N LEU A 27 -14.21 -2.42 -12.53
CA LEU A 27 -12.95 -1.74 -12.27
C LEU A 27 -11.95 -1.87 -13.44
N ALA A 28 -11.93 -3.04 -14.10
CA ALA A 28 -11.06 -3.31 -15.25
C ALA A 28 -11.34 -2.42 -16.47
N LYS A 29 -12.49 -1.73 -16.52
CA LYS A 29 -12.79 -0.76 -17.59
C LYS A 29 -11.98 0.53 -17.47
N GLU A 30 -11.53 0.87 -16.27
CA GLU A 30 -10.93 2.17 -15.96
C GLU A 30 -9.56 2.06 -15.27
N ALA A 31 -9.19 0.86 -14.80
CA ALA A 31 -7.95 0.58 -14.08
C ALA A 31 -7.32 -0.73 -14.56
N ASP A 32 -6.01 -0.86 -14.37
CA ASP A 32 -5.28 -2.10 -14.62
C ASP A 32 -5.47 -3.04 -13.41
N VAL A 33 -6.35 -4.02 -13.56
CA VAL A 33 -6.75 -4.94 -12.49
C VAL A 33 -6.08 -6.29 -12.69
N ASP A 34 -5.56 -6.86 -11.59
CA ASP A 34 -4.80 -8.10 -11.54
C ASP A 34 -3.48 -8.08 -12.32
N THR A 35 -2.88 -6.88 -12.42
CA THR A 35 -1.58 -6.66 -13.04
C THR A 35 -0.49 -7.62 -12.53
N GLU A 36 0.45 -7.94 -13.42
CA GLU A 36 1.69 -8.65 -13.09
C GLU A 36 2.78 -7.70 -12.56
N ALA A 37 2.63 -6.40 -12.80
CA ALA A 37 3.53 -5.37 -12.27
C ALA A 37 3.28 -5.13 -10.78
N VAL A 38 4.17 -4.35 -10.15
CA VAL A 38 4.00 -3.89 -8.76
C VAL A 38 2.67 -3.13 -8.64
N PRO A 39 1.75 -3.55 -7.75
CA PRO A 39 0.44 -2.93 -7.61
C PRO A 39 0.52 -1.64 -6.80
N ASP A 40 -0.25 -0.63 -7.19
CA ASP A 40 -0.41 0.61 -6.43
C ASP A 40 -1.23 0.37 -5.16
N ILE A 41 -2.17 -0.58 -5.23
CA ILE A 41 -3.05 -0.95 -4.11
C ILE A 41 -3.46 -2.42 -4.19
N VAL A 42 -3.62 -3.06 -3.03
CA VAL A 42 -4.10 -4.43 -2.93
C VAL A 42 -5.45 -4.45 -2.25
N HIS A 43 -6.43 -5.09 -2.88
CA HIS A 43 -7.72 -5.35 -2.26
C HIS A 43 -7.85 -6.82 -1.92
N VAL A 44 -7.86 -7.12 -0.62
CA VAL A 44 -8.07 -8.47 -0.11
C VAL A 44 -9.52 -8.68 0.30
N TRP A 45 -10.15 -9.69 -0.30
CA TRP A 45 -11.54 -10.07 -0.08
C TRP A 45 -11.66 -11.42 0.63
N GLY A 46 -12.62 -11.49 1.55
CA GLY A 46 -12.95 -12.71 2.29
C GLY A 46 -12.49 -12.64 3.74
N ALA A 47 -12.99 -13.57 4.56
CA ALA A 47 -12.73 -13.63 5.99
C ALA A 47 -12.53 -15.08 6.44
N TRP A 48 -11.88 -15.26 7.60
CA TRP A 48 -11.65 -16.54 8.25
C TRP A 48 -10.74 -17.52 7.49
N ASP A 49 -9.91 -17.02 6.58
CA ASP A 49 -8.98 -17.84 5.81
C ASP A 49 -7.51 -17.44 6.01
N THR A 50 -6.63 -18.43 6.09
CA THR A 50 -5.21 -18.22 6.30
C THR A 50 -4.50 -17.57 5.12
N HIS A 51 -4.95 -17.81 3.89
CA HIS A 51 -4.41 -17.20 2.67
C HIS A 51 -4.69 -15.70 2.66
N VAL A 52 -5.92 -15.32 3.05
CA VAL A 52 -6.31 -13.91 3.24
C VAL A 52 -5.41 -13.23 4.27
N PHE A 53 -5.21 -13.84 5.44
CA PHE A 53 -4.38 -13.26 6.49
C PHE A 53 -2.92 -13.13 6.08
N ARG A 54 -2.39 -14.14 5.39
CA ARG A 54 -1.03 -14.11 4.85
C ARG A 54 -0.88 -13.04 3.78
N ALA A 55 -1.85 -12.89 2.88
CA ALA A 55 -1.84 -11.85 1.86
C ALA A 55 -1.82 -10.46 2.49
N VAL A 56 -2.73 -10.16 3.43
CA VAL A 56 -2.75 -8.86 4.13
C VAL A 56 -1.40 -8.58 4.80
N ARG A 57 -0.84 -9.55 5.54
CA ARG A 57 0.47 -9.37 6.18
C ARG A 57 1.60 -9.19 5.17
N HIS A 58 1.60 -9.97 4.09
CA HIS A 58 2.64 -9.91 3.06
C HIS A 58 2.70 -8.53 2.42
N TYR A 59 1.56 -8.00 1.96
CA TYR A 59 1.52 -6.69 1.32
C TYR A 59 1.73 -5.53 2.30
N ALA A 60 1.25 -5.67 3.54
CA ALA A 60 1.57 -4.70 4.59
C ALA A 60 3.08 -4.65 4.90
N ASN A 61 3.78 -5.79 4.87
CA ASN A 61 5.24 -5.85 5.03
C ASN A 61 5.99 -5.24 3.84
N LEU A 62 5.46 -5.37 2.63
CA LEU A 62 5.95 -4.66 1.45
C LEU A 62 5.62 -3.16 1.48
N LYS A 63 4.88 -2.70 2.50
CA LYS A 63 4.37 -1.33 2.62
C LYS A 63 3.54 -0.93 1.40
N ILE A 64 2.76 -1.86 0.85
CA ILE A 64 1.79 -1.56 -0.20
C ILE A 64 0.44 -1.35 0.50
N PRO A 65 -0.34 -0.31 0.17
CA PRO A 65 -1.60 -0.06 0.84
C PRO A 65 -2.58 -1.21 0.64
N VAL A 66 -3.15 -1.70 1.74
CA VAL A 66 -4.08 -2.83 1.74
C VAL A 66 -5.48 -2.39 2.12
N VAL A 67 -6.43 -2.62 1.21
CA VAL A 67 -7.86 -2.54 1.48
C VAL A 67 -8.39 -3.92 1.81
N TYR A 68 -9.16 -4.03 2.89
CA TYR A 68 -9.68 -5.30 3.35
C TYR A 68 -11.22 -5.34 3.34
N SER A 69 -11.82 -6.33 2.68
CA SER A 69 -13.27 -6.56 2.60
C SER A 69 -13.65 -7.92 3.19
N PRO A 70 -14.29 -7.98 4.37
CA PRO A 70 -14.66 -9.25 4.99
C PRO A 70 -15.92 -9.91 4.38
N LEU A 71 -16.69 -9.20 3.54
CA LEU A 71 -17.85 -9.73 2.79
C LEU A 71 -18.95 -10.35 3.67
N GLY A 72 -19.30 -9.72 4.78
CA GLY A 72 -20.26 -10.28 5.74
C GLY A 72 -19.66 -11.35 6.66
N GLY A 73 -18.36 -11.63 6.49
CA GLY A 73 -17.51 -12.47 7.33
C GLY A 73 -17.62 -12.18 8.82
N LEU A 74 -17.79 -10.91 9.17
CA LEU A 74 -17.72 -10.42 10.55
C LEU A 74 -19.09 -10.11 11.14
N THR A 75 -20.14 -10.69 10.57
CA THR A 75 -21.48 -10.62 11.15
C THR A 75 -21.56 -11.41 12.47
N PRO A 76 -22.44 -11.03 13.43
CA PRO A 76 -22.48 -11.65 14.75
C PRO A 76 -22.68 -13.17 14.72
N TRP A 77 -23.53 -13.67 13.81
CA TRP A 77 -23.79 -15.11 13.69
C TRP A 77 -22.60 -15.88 13.09
N GLN A 78 -21.90 -15.31 12.11
CA GLN A 78 -20.70 -15.94 11.55
C GLN A 78 -19.56 -15.97 12.57
N MET A 79 -19.36 -14.88 13.33
CA MET A 79 -18.40 -14.86 14.43
C MET A 79 -18.71 -15.93 15.48
N LYS A 80 -19.97 -16.05 15.92
CA LYS A 80 -20.38 -17.09 16.90
C LYS A 80 -20.10 -18.50 16.36
N ARG A 81 -20.46 -18.76 15.09
CA ARG A 81 -20.24 -20.05 14.44
C ARG A 81 -18.75 -20.41 14.28
N ARG A 82 -17.87 -19.41 14.10
CA ARG A 82 -16.43 -19.61 13.86
C ARG A 82 -15.57 -19.58 15.13
N ARG A 83 -16.11 -19.10 16.26
CA ARG A 83 -15.40 -19.01 17.56
C ARG A 83 -15.35 -20.32 18.37
N GLY A 84 -15.86 -21.43 17.84
CA GLY A 84 -15.81 -22.74 18.52
C GLY A 84 -14.41 -23.36 18.55
N GLY A 85 -13.94 -23.77 19.74
CA GLY A 85 -12.69 -24.51 19.95
C GLY A 85 -11.39 -23.70 19.86
N LEU A 86 -10.26 -24.34 20.15
CA LEU A 86 -8.91 -23.75 20.15
C LEU A 86 -8.53 -23.15 18.79
N LEU A 87 -8.84 -23.87 17.69
CA LEU A 87 -8.61 -23.40 16.32
C LEU A 87 -9.46 -22.17 15.97
N GLY A 88 -10.67 -22.04 16.54
CA GLY A 88 -11.55 -20.89 16.35
C GLY A 88 -11.01 -19.62 16.99
N LEU A 89 -10.44 -19.73 18.19
CA LEU A 89 -9.77 -18.63 18.88
C LEU A 89 -8.52 -18.15 18.13
N ALA A 90 -7.71 -19.07 17.62
CA ALA A 90 -6.55 -18.74 16.80
C ALA A 90 -6.96 -17.97 15.53
N ARG A 91 -7.95 -18.46 14.79
CA ARG A 91 -8.48 -17.77 13.61
C ARG A 91 -9.07 -16.40 13.94
N TYR A 92 -9.75 -16.26 15.07
CA TYR A 92 -10.27 -14.97 15.52
C TYR A 92 -9.14 -13.95 15.78
N ARG A 93 -8.05 -14.39 16.42
CA ARG A 93 -6.86 -13.54 16.61
C ARG A 93 -6.24 -13.13 15.27
N SER A 94 -6.08 -14.08 14.34
CA SER A 94 -5.56 -13.79 13.00
C SER A 94 -6.47 -12.83 12.21
N GLN A 95 -7.79 -13.00 12.31
CA GLN A 95 -8.78 -12.11 11.69
C GLN A 95 -8.67 -10.68 12.26
N LYS A 96 -8.59 -10.56 13.59
CA LYS A 96 -8.40 -9.28 14.27
C LYS A 96 -7.07 -8.62 13.87
N GLN A 97 -6.02 -9.41 13.71
CA GLN A 97 -4.71 -8.91 13.27
C GLN A 97 -4.74 -8.44 11.81
N ALA A 98 -5.40 -9.17 10.91
CA ALA A 98 -5.55 -8.77 9.51
C ALA A 98 -6.30 -7.44 9.39
N ILE A 99 -7.38 -7.26 10.14
CA ILE A 99 -8.17 -6.02 10.14
C ILE A 99 -7.36 -4.84 10.67
N ARG A 100 -6.54 -5.05 11.70
CA ARG A 100 -5.65 -4.00 12.23
C ARG A 100 -4.47 -3.69 11.32
N GLY A 101 -4.03 -4.67 10.54
CA GLY A 101 -2.92 -4.52 9.60
C GLY A 101 -3.32 -3.91 8.26
N ALA A 102 -4.61 -3.81 7.96
CA ALA A 102 -5.10 -3.14 6.76
C ALA A 102 -5.12 -1.61 6.94
N ASP A 103 -4.82 -0.88 5.88
CA ASP A 103 -4.90 0.58 5.85
C ASP A 103 -6.37 1.05 5.91
N HIS A 104 -7.23 0.35 5.17
CA HIS A 104 -8.66 0.67 5.08
C HIS A 104 -9.53 -0.58 5.00
N ILE A 105 -10.73 -0.50 5.56
CA ILE A 105 -11.67 -1.62 5.64
C ILE A 105 -12.97 -1.24 4.96
N VAL A 106 -13.41 -2.08 4.03
CA VAL A 106 -14.69 -1.94 3.33
C VAL A 106 -15.64 -3.00 3.85
N THR A 107 -16.80 -2.56 4.30
CA THR A 107 -17.85 -3.42 4.88
C THR A 107 -19.12 -3.31 4.07
N PHE A 108 -19.91 -4.40 3.99
CA PHE A 108 -21.11 -4.43 3.14
C PHE A 108 -22.43 -4.39 3.92
N SER A 109 -22.37 -4.31 5.25
CA SER A 109 -23.54 -4.29 6.12
C SER A 109 -23.26 -3.51 7.40
N LYS A 110 -24.29 -2.84 7.95
CA LYS A 110 -24.22 -2.11 9.22
C LYS A 110 -23.72 -3.00 10.38
N ALA A 111 -24.25 -4.22 10.47
CA ALA A 111 -23.85 -5.18 11.49
C ALA A 111 -22.37 -5.57 11.39
N GLU A 112 -21.79 -5.56 10.19
CA GLU A 112 -20.37 -5.78 9.99
C GLU A 112 -19.56 -4.54 10.41
N THR A 113 -19.98 -3.34 10.02
CA THR A 113 -19.39 -2.05 10.43
C THR A 113 -19.28 -1.94 11.95
N GLU A 114 -20.36 -2.25 12.68
CA GLU A 114 -20.42 -2.20 14.14
C GLU A 114 -19.47 -3.20 14.82
N ASN A 115 -19.18 -4.33 14.18
CA ASN A 115 -18.23 -5.31 14.73
C ASN A 115 -16.79 -4.93 14.43
N VAL A 116 -16.52 -4.35 13.26
CA VAL A 116 -15.19 -3.86 12.87
C VAL A 116 -14.79 -2.64 13.69
N SER A 117 -15.73 -1.73 13.98
CA SER A 117 -15.48 -0.52 14.78
C SER A 117 -14.98 -0.81 16.20
N ARG A 118 -15.22 -2.03 16.72
CA ARG A 118 -14.65 -2.47 18.00
C ARG A 118 -13.14 -2.74 17.94
N TRP A 119 -12.56 -2.90 16.75
CA TRP A 119 -11.15 -3.29 16.58
C TRP A 119 -10.29 -2.20 15.98
N VAL A 120 -10.86 -1.28 15.21
CA VAL A 120 -10.18 -0.23 14.45
C VAL A 120 -10.99 1.07 14.50
N ALA A 121 -10.31 2.21 14.41
CA ALA A 121 -10.92 3.53 14.33
C ALA A 121 -11.93 3.63 13.17
N THR A 122 -13.01 4.39 13.38
CA THR A 122 -14.11 4.57 12.43
C THR A 122 -13.67 5.21 11.11
N GLU A 123 -12.64 6.04 11.13
CA GLU A 123 -12.08 6.72 9.95
C GLU A 123 -11.55 5.73 8.89
N LYS A 124 -11.05 4.56 9.33
CA LYS A 124 -10.53 3.51 8.46
C LYS A 124 -11.62 2.60 7.90
N ILE A 125 -12.89 2.88 8.19
CA ILE A 125 -14.01 2.01 7.83
C ILE A 125 -14.89 2.73 6.81
N THR A 126 -15.29 2.03 5.77
CA THR A 126 -16.34 2.50 4.85
C THR A 126 -17.41 1.44 4.72
N GLU A 127 -18.66 1.83 4.96
CA GLU A 127 -19.83 1.01 4.68
C GLU A 127 -20.24 1.26 3.23
N LEU A 128 -20.23 0.21 2.41
CA LEU A 128 -20.80 0.20 1.07
C LEU A 128 -22.01 -0.73 1.04
N ARG A 129 -22.94 -0.51 0.12
CA ARG A 129 -24.09 -1.42 -0.05
C ARG A 129 -23.73 -2.51 -1.04
N ASN A 130 -24.16 -3.74 -0.76
CA ASN A 130 -23.99 -4.84 -1.72
C ASN A 130 -25.03 -4.70 -2.86
N PRO A 131 -24.60 -4.45 -4.11
CA PRO A 131 -25.48 -4.24 -5.26
C PRO A 131 -26.26 -5.50 -5.65
N ILE A 132 -25.72 -6.70 -5.38
CA ILE A 132 -26.38 -7.96 -5.71
C ILE A 132 -27.57 -8.22 -4.79
N ILE A 133 -27.49 -7.78 -3.54
CA ILE A 133 -28.55 -7.95 -2.54
C ILE A 133 -29.51 -6.75 -2.56
N THR A 134 -29.00 -5.56 -2.84
CA THR A 134 -29.75 -4.31 -2.76
C THR A 134 -29.99 -3.75 -4.16
N ASN A 135 -31.21 -3.91 -4.69
CA ASN A 135 -31.60 -3.38 -6.01
C ASN A 135 -31.53 -1.84 -6.14
N LYS A 136 -31.28 -1.12 -5.04
CA LYS A 136 -31.20 0.35 -5.01
C LYS A 136 -29.77 0.91 -5.21
N TYR A 137 -28.77 0.05 -5.35
CA TYR A 137 -27.38 0.48 -5.46
C TYR A 137 -26.71 -0.24 -6.64
N PRO A 138 -26.58 0.40 -7.81
CA PRO A 138 -26.11 -0.27 -9.01
C PRO A 138 -24.58 -0.47 -8.97
N LEU A 139 -24.11 -1.52 -9.64
CA LEU A 139 -22.71 -1.92 -9.67
C LEU A 139 -21.72 -0.83 -10.15
N PRO A 140 -22.04 0.01 -11.17
CA PRO A 140 -21.14 1.09 -11.58
C PRO A 140 -20.90 2.12 -10.47
N THR A 141 -21.93 2.44 -9.67
CA THR A 141 -21.79 3.35 -8.53
C THR A 141 -20.91 2.76 -7.44
N LEU A 142 -21.05 1.46 -7.15
CA LEU A 142 -20.15 0.77 -6.22
C LEU A 142 -18.69 0.85 -6.66
N ALA A 143 -18.42 0.56 -7.93
CA ALA A 143 -17.07 0.57 -8.47
C ALA A 143 -16.45 1.97 -8.44
N ALA A 144 -17.24 3.01 -8.75
CA ALA A 144 -16.82 4.40 -8.65
C ALA A 144 -16.49 4.80 -7.20
N ASP A 145 -17.35 4.42 -6.24
CA ASP A 145 -17.12 4.69 -4.82
C ASP A 145 -15.88 3.94 -4.27
N MET A 146 -15.68 2.69 -4.71
CA MET A 146 -14.47 1.92 -4.39
C MET A 146 -13.22 2.56 -4.96
N ARG A 147 -13.25 2.98 -6.22
CA ARG A 147 -12.14 3.66 -6.87
C ARG A 147 -11.77 4.94 -6.15
N LYS A 148 -12.75 5.80 -5.87
CA LYS A 148 -12.53 7.04 -5.09
C LYS A 148 -11.92 6.72 -3.73
N ARG A 149 -12.33 5.62 -3.10
CA ARG A 149 -11.71 5.17 -1.85
C ARG A 149 -10.26 4.73 -2.05
N TYR A 150 -9.94 3.98 -3.11
CA TYR A 150 -8.57 3.57 -3.38
C TYR A 150 -7.63 4.77 -3.56
N GLU A 151 -8.05 5.80 -4.28
CA GLU A 151 -7.26 7.03 -4.47
C GLU A 151 -6.96 7.73 -3.13
N VAL A 152 -7.95 7.80 -2.23
CA VAL A 152 -7.76 8.34 -0.87
C VAL A 152 -6.81 7.48 -0.04
N VAL A 153 -6.92 6.14 -0.14
CA VAL A 153 -6.06 5.22 0.61
C VAL A 153 -4.61 5.32 0.13
N ILE A 154 -4.38 5.35 -1.18
CA ILE A 154 -3.05 5.49 -1.78
C ILE A 154 -2.40 6.79 -1.31
N SER A 155 -3.10 7.92 -1.44
CA SER A 155 -2.59 9.23 -1.05
C SER A 155 -2.31 9.36 0.45
N THR A 156 -3.22 8.83 1.29
CA THR A 156 -3.04 8.85 2.76
C THR A 156 -1.86 7.96 3.17
N HIS A 157 -1.70 6.80 2.54
CA HIS A 157 -0.59 5.89 2.79
C HIS A 157 0.74 6.52 2.36
N ASP A 158 0.80 7.11 1.16
CA ASP A 158 2.00 7.80 0.67
C ASP A 158 2.42 8.95 1.61
N ALA A 159 1.45 9.76 2.07
CA ALA A 159 1.71 10.83 3.02
C ALA A 159 2.26 10.30 4.36
N ALA A 160 1.75 9.18 4.85
CA ALA A 160 2.24 8.55 6.08
C ALA A 160 3.70 8.06 5.93
N ILE A 161 4.04 7.46 4.78
CA ILE A 161 5.40 7.01 4.48
C ILE A 161 6.36 8.20 4.37
N ARG A 162 5.97 9.26 3.66
CA ARG A 162 6.77 10.48 3.57
C ARG A 162 7.01 11.11 4.94
N LYS A 163 6.01 11.07 5.83
CA LYS A 163 6.16 11.51 7.22
C LYS A 163 7.13 10.62 8.00
N GLU A 164 7.02 9.29 7.89
CA GLU A 164 7.96 8.34 8.53
C GLU A 164 9.40 8.59 8.08
N ILE A 165 9.61 8.84 6.79
CA ILE A 165 10.93 9.20 6.22
C ILE A 165 11.39 10.56 6.75
N ALA A 166 10.53 11.58 6.77
CA ALA A 166 10.87 12.90 7.29
C ALA A 166 11.27 12.85 8.78
N ASP A 167 10.54 12.09 9.60
CA ASP A 167 10.84 11.87 11.01
C ASP A 167 12.16 11.12 11.21
N ARG A 168 12.50 10.18 10.30
CA ARG A 168 13.79 9.48 10.31
C ARG A 168 14.94 10.42 9.95
N VAL A 169 14.76 11.29 8.96
CA VAL A 169 15.77 12.28 8.55
C VAL A 169 15.95 13.37 9.60
N ALA A 170 14.89 13.78 10.32
CA ALA A 170 14.98 14.76 11.40
C ALA A 170 15.86 14.30 12.57
N LYS A 171 16.06 12.98 12.75
CA LYS A 171 16.97 12.42 13.76
C LYS A 171 18.43 12.39 13.34
N VAL A 172 18.72 12.69 12.08
CA VAL A 172 20.09 12.72 11.55
C VAL A 172 20.69 14.09 11.85
N GLU A 173 21.82 14.10 12.55
CA GLU A 173 22.59 15.32 12.82
C GLU A 173 23.16 15.88 11.51
N THR A 174 22.53 16.92 10.99
CA THR A 174 22.93 17.64 9.77
C THR A 174 22.34 19.02 9.85
N GLU A 175 23.14 20.06 9.66
CA GLU A 175 22.68 21.46 9.64
C GLU A 175 22.23 21.91 8.25
N ASP A 176 22.60 21.17 7.20
CA ASP A 176 22.26 21.45 5.80
C ASP A 176 20.86 20.93 5.42
N ASP A 177 19.95 21.85 5.13
CA ASP A 177 18.57 21.54 4.69
C ASP A 177 18.50 20.95 3.28
N ASN A 178 19.47 21.22 2.41
CA ASN A 178 19.55 20.66 1.07
C ASN A 178 19.93 19.17 1.14
N VAL A 179 20.91 18.82 1.98
CA VAL A 179 21.28 17.43 2.27
C VAL A 179 20.10 16.65 2.85
N ARG A 180 19.32 17.25 3.76
CA ARG A 180 18.10 16.63 4.30
C ARG A 180 17.07 16.36 3.20
N THR A 181 16.90 17.29 2.27
CA THR A 181 15.96 17.16 1.15
C THR A 181 16.37 16.02 0.21
N LEU A 182 17.64 15.97 -0.19
CA LEU A 182 18.18 14.87 -1.00
C LEU A 182 18.04 13.52 -0.29
N LEU A 183 18.36 13.47 1.01
CA LEU A 183 18.25 12.23 1.78
C LEU A 183 16.81 11.71 1.85
N ARG A 184 15.81 12.60 1.98
CA ARG A 184 14.38 12.22 1.93
C ARG A 184 14.03 11.60 0.58
N SER A 185 14.48 12.21 -0.52
CA SER A 185 14.22 11.73 -1.87
C SER A 185 14.89 10.38 -2.14
N VAL A 186 16.14 10.19 -1.71
CA VAL A 186 16.85 8.89 -1.81
C VAL A 186 16.16 7.81 -0.98
N LEU A 187 15.76 8.12 0.26
CA LEU A 187 15.03 7.17 1.11
C LEU A 187 13.67 6.79 0.52
N TYR A 188 12.98 7.73 -0.11
CA TYR A 188 11.71 7.46 -0.79
C TYR A 188 11.91 6.61 -2.06
N ALA A 189 12.98 6.86 -2.83
CA ALA A 189 13.35 5.99 -3.95
C ALA A 189 13.72 4.58 -3.48
N HIS A 190 14.46 4.44 -2.37
CA HIS A 190 14.80 3.16 -1.77
C HIS A 190 13.55 2.40 -1.32
N TYR A 191 12.58 3.11 -0.76
CA TYR A 191 11.27 2.56 -0.42
C TYR A 191 10.52 2.03 -1.65
N GLN A 192 10.45 2.79 -2.75
CA GLN A 192 9.80 2.33 -3.99
C GLN A 192 10.53 1.12 -4.60
N GLN A 193 11.86 1.09 -4.51
CA GLN A 193 12.64 -0.07 -4.95
C GLN A 193 12.30 -1.33 -4.14
N HIS A 194 12.08 -1.21 -2.83
CA HIS A 194 11.66 -2.34 -2.00
C HIS A 194 10.28 -2.89 -2.40
N GLN A 195 9.39 -2.05 -2.93
CA GLN A 195 8.11 -2.50 -3.51
C GLN A 195 8.29 -3.20 -4.86
N GLY A 196 9.41 -2.96 -5.54
CA GLY A 196 9.84 -3.65 -6.77
C GLY A 196 10.05 -2.73 -7.97
N ALA A 197 9.65 -1.46 -7.91
CA ALA A 197 9.83 -0.52 -9.01
C ALA A 197 9.88 0.94 -8.53
N ILE A 198 10.84 1.71 -9.05
CA ILE A 198 10.93 3.15 -8.84
C ILE A 198 10.17 3.86 -9.96
N SER A 199 9.32 4.81 -9.60
CA SER A 199 8.59 5.61 -10.58
C SER A 199 9.51 6.63 -11.28
N HIS A 200 9.31 6.82 -12.58
CA HIS A 200 10.07 7.79 -13.37
C HIS A 200 10.00 9.22 -12.78
N LYS A 201 8.84 9.60 -12.22
CA LYS A 201 8.67 10.90 -11.56
C LYS A 201 9.64 11.10 -10.40
N VAL A 202 9.88 10.07 -9.59
CA VAL A 202 10.82 10.13 -8.45
C VAL A 202 12.26 10.24 -8.93
N LEU A 203 12.62 9.51 -9.99
CA LEU A 203 13.95 9.62 -10.61
C LEU A 203 14.19 11.03 -11.16
N GLN A 204 13.20 11.59 -11.84
CA GLN A 204 13.28 12.94 -12.41
C GLN A 204 13.36 14.02 -11.33
N GLU A 205 12.55 13.89 -10.26
CA GLU A 205 12.58 14.81 -9.11
C GLU A 205 13.95 14.79 -8.42
N LEU A 206 14.50 13.60 -8.16
CA LEU A 206 15.84 13.47 -7.58
C LEU A 206 16.92 14.03 -8.51
N THR A 207 16.81 13.82 -9.82
CA THR A 207 17.75 14.36 -10.82
C THR A 207 17.75 15.88 -10.78
N SER A 208 16.55 16.48 -10.78
CA SER A 208 16.40 17.93 -10.71
C SER A 208 16.94 18.51 -9.39
N GLN A 209 16.77 17.79 -8.28
CA GLN A 209 17.33 18.20 -6.98
C GLN A 209 18.86 18.14 -6.98
N LEU A 210 19.48 17.10 -7.54
CA LEU A 210 20.94 17.01 -7.65
C LEU A 210 21.54 18.12 -8.52
N LEU A 211 20.84 18.50 -9.60
CA LEU A 211 21.30 19.57 -10.50
C LEU A 211 21.14 20.98 -9.91
N ALA A 212 20.11 21.19 -9.08
CA ALA A 212 19.72 22.53 -8.63
C ALA A 212 20.22 22.88 -7.22
N LEU A 213 20.39 21.89 -6.33
CA LEU A 213 20.76 22.14 -4.95
C LEU A 213 22.28 22.24 -4.82
N ASN A 214 22.75 23.24 -4.09
CA ASN A 214 24.12 23.31 -3.63
C ASN A 214 24.20 22.65 -2.25
N PHE A 215 24.94 21.55 -2.13
CA PHE A 215 25.02 20.74 -0.91
C PHE A 215 26.45 20.25 -0.67
N ASP A 216 26.78 19.93 0.58
CA ASP A 216 28.05 19.30 0.93
C ASP A 216 28.03 17.81 0.51
N GLU A 217 28.68 17.51 -0.62
CA GLU A 217 28.79 16.16 -1.18
C GLU A 217 29.48 15.16 -0.25
N ASP A 218 30.56 15.57 0.41
CA ASP A 218 31.32 14.73 1.34
C ASP A 218 30.45 14.36 2.55
N HIS A 219 29.72 15.33 3.08
CA HIS A 219 28.79 15.10 4.17
C HIS A 219 27.64 14.18 3.74
N PHE A 220 27.07 14.41 2.56
CA PHE A 220 26.02 13.55 2.01
C PHE A 220 26.49 12.09 1.84
N LEU A 221 27.70 11.88 1.30
CA LEU A 221 28.31 10.56 1.17
C LEU A 221 28.54 9.86 2.51
N ARG A 222 29.02 10.60 3.53
CA ARG A 222 29.18 10.05 4.89
C ARG A 222 27.84 9.58 5.46
N LEU A 223 26.76 10.32 5.25
CA LEU A 223 25.42 9.94 5.70
C LEU A 223 24.89 8.71 4.96
N LEU A 224 25.02 8.68 3.62
CA LEU A 224 24.64 7.51 2.83
C LEU A 224 25.41 6.25 3.25
N SER A 225 26.69 6.39 3.59
CA SER A 225 27.52 5.32 4.14
C SER A 225 26.99 4.81 5.47
N LYS A 226 26.74 5.72 6.43
CA LYS A 226 26.15 5.38 7.74
C LYS A 226 24.81 4.66 7.61
N MET A 227 24.02 4.96 6.58
CA MET A 227 22.71 4.35 6.34
C MET A 227 22.75 3.10 5.44
N ASN A 228 23.93 2.65 5.01
CA ASN A 228 24.13 1.55 4.06
C ASN A 228 23.45 1.76 2.69
N LEU A 229 23.32 3.02 2.24
CA LEU A 229 22.66 3.38 0.99
C LEU A 229 23.62 3.65 -0.18
N LEU A 230 24.95 3.58 0.02
CA LEU A 230 25.93 3.87 -1.04
C LEU A 230 25.76 2.98 -2.28
N LYS A 231 25.63 1.66 -2.09
CA LYS A 231 25.43 0.72 -3.21
C LYS A 231 24.13 1.00 -3.95
N PHE A 232 23.08 1.37 -3.21
CA PHE A 232 21.80 1.72 -3.78
C PHE A 232 21.90 3.03 -4.59
N MET A 233 22.57 4.06 -4.06
CA MET A 233 22.76 5.33 -4.75
C MET A 233 23.58 5.17 -6.04
N ALA A 234 24.62 4.33 -6.03
CA ALA A 234 25.40 4.02 -7.24
C ALA A 234 24.54 3.37 -8.35
N LEU A 235 23.64 2.45 -7.99
CA LEU A 235 22.70 1.88 -8.95
C LEU A 235 21.66 2.92 -9.42
N LEU A 236 21.22 3.78 -8.50
CA LEU A 236 20.21 4.81 -8.76
C LEU A 236 20.73 5.86 -9.75
N GLN A 237 21.95 6.36 -9.58
CA GLN A 237 22.54 7.36 -10.47
C GLN A 237 22.79 6.81 -11.88
N THR A 238 23.17 5.54 -12.05
CA THR A 238 23.29 4.92 -13.38
C THR A 238 21.95 4.93 -14.10
N ARG A 239 20.89 4.52 -13.39
CA ARG A 239 19.53 4.56 -13.94
C ARG A 239 19.08 5.99 -14.25
N MET A 240 19.42 6.97 -13.41
CA MET A 240 19.12 8.39 -13.67
C MET A 240 19.91 8.95 -14.85
N ALA A 241 21.13 8.47 -15.11
CA ALA A 241 21.92 8.84 -16.28
C ALA A 241 21.26 8.35 -17.57
N GLU A 242 20.82 7.08 -17.57
CA GLU A 242 20.14 6.44 -18.71
C GLU A 242 18.74 7.03 -18.97
N ASP A 243 17.91 7.14 -17.93
CA ASP A 243 16.49 7.48 -18.05
C ASP A 243 16.22 9.00 -18.00
N CYS A 244 17.06 9.76 -17.29
CA CYS A 244 16.80 11.18 -16.99
C CYS A 244 17.93 12.14 -17.41
N GLY A 245 19.03 11.64 -17.97
CA GLY A 245 20.15 12.46 -18.47
C GLY A 245 21.02 13.09 -17.38
N LEU A 246 21.13 12.46 -16.19
CA LEU A 246 22.07 12.91 -15.16
C LEU A 246 23.52 12.78 -15.67
N THR A 247 24.28 13.88 -15.64
CA THR A 247 25.68 13.90 -16.09
C THR A 247 26.66 13.60 -14.95
N GLU A 248 27.84 13.09 -15.28
CA GLU A 248 28.86 12.62 -14.32
C GLU A 248 29.25 13.68 -13.27
N GLY A 249 29.27 14.96 -13.65
CA GLY A 249 29.60 16.06 -12.74
C GLY A 249 28.58 16.32 -11.62
N PHE A 250 27.42 15.66 -11.65
CA PHE A 250 26.38 15.74 -10.62
C PHE A 250 26.07 14.38 -9.98
N MET A 251 26.91 13.36 -10.26
CA MET A 251 26.79 12.05 -9.65
C MET A 251 27.47 12.07 -8.26
N PRO A 252 26.70 11.87 -7.17
CA PRO A 252 27.27 11.98 -5.83
C PRO A 252 28.21 10.82 -5.49
N VAL A 253 28.02 9.64 -6.09
CA VAL A 253 28.91 8.50 -5.86
C VAL A 253 29.88 8.38 -7.04
N PRO A 254 31.21 8.39 -6.80
CA PRO A 254 32.17 8.18 -7.89
C PRO A 254 31.93 6.80 -8.52
N LEU A 255 31.88 6.77 -9.85
CA LEU A 255 31.85 5.51 -10.59
C LEU A 255 33.13 4.74 -10.24
N LYS A 256 32.98 3.50 -9.77
CA LYS A 256 34.14 2.62 -9.64
C LYS A 256 34.62 2.31 -11.05
N GLU A 257 35.83 2.77 -11.37
CA GLU A 257 36.62 2.25 -12.50
C GLU A 257 36.78 0.73 -12.41
#